data_AF-A0A368P4U7-F1
#
_entry.id   AF-A0A368P4U7-F1
#
_cell.length_a   1.000
_cell.length_b   1.000
_cell.length_c   1.000
_cell.angle_alpha   90.00
_cell.angle_beta   90.00
_cell.angle_gamma   90.00
#
_symmetry.space_group_name_H-M   'P 1'
#
loop_
_entity.id
_entity.type
_entity.pdbx_description
1 polymer ?
#
loop_
_entity_poly.entity_id
_entity_poly.type
_entity_poly.pdbx_seq_one_letter_code
_entity_poly.pdbx_strand_id
1 'polypeptide(L)'
;MKKHRAILQFSFLLLLIFIFSSKVSAQENDVPLFTNNNTLRSTEKNVNKELQYYLYDHLKSGVIENGNLKFADPNFKRLYMDVASISSISNFELSSVESIIIKVKSLNDLNTRVNYSKTFSSITNLKCIYIDCEIETTKQQVESMFTNVPSTNILNYFGINIPQ
;
A
#
# COMPACT_ATOMS: atom_id res chain seq x y z
N MET A 1 -24.94 -8.87 -50.96
CA MET A 1 -25.00 -9.39 -49.57
C MET A 1 -23.65 -9.66 -48.91
N LYS A 2 -22.61 -10.18 -49.58
CA LYS A 2 -21.31 -10.49 -48.95
C LYS A 2 -20.57 -9.27 -48.36
N LYS A 3 -20.63 -8.09 -49.00
CA LYS A 3 -19.96 -6.87 -48.53
C LYS A 3 -20.48 -6.35 -47.17
N HIS A 4 -21.79 -6.45 -46.90
CA HIS A 4 -22.37 -6.01 -45.63
C HIS A 4 -22.00 -6.91 -44.45
N ARG A 5 -21.81 -8.23 -44.67
CA ARG A 5 -21.32 -9.15 -43.64
C ARG A 5 -19.89 -8.84 -43.21
N ALA A 6 -19.02 -8.50 -44.16
CA ALA A 6 -17.62 -8.17 -43.86
C ALA A 6 -17.50 -6.88 -43.03
N ILE A 7 -18.32 -5.87 -43.32
CA ILE A 7 -18.35 -4.61 -42.55
C ILE A 7 -18.85 -4.87 -41.12
N LEU A 8 -19.91 -5.67 -40.97
CA LEU A 8 -20.46 -5.99 -39.63
C LEU A 8 -19.45 -6.75 -38.76
N GLN A 9 -18.72 -7.70 -39.35
CA GLN A 9 -17.67 -8.46 -38.66
C GLN A 9 -16.49 -7.58 -38.26
N PHE A 10 -16.10 -6.64 -39.12
CA PHE A 10 -15.04 -5.68 -38.81
C PHE A 10 -15.42 -4.74 -37.66
N SER A 11 -16.65 -4.20 -37.66
CA SER A 11 -17.16 -3.36 -36.58
C SER A 11 -17.24 -4.10 -35.24
N PHE A 12 -17.61 -5.39 -35.26
CA PHE A 12 -17.66 -6.22 -34.05
C PHE A 12 -16.26 -6.51 -33.49
N LEU A 13 -15.27 -6.75 -34.37
CA LEU A 13 -13.88 -6.95 -33.98
C LEU A 13 -13.28 -5.68 -33.36
N LEU A 14 -13.61 -4.50 -33.91
CA LEU A 14 -13.14 -3.21 -33.41
C LEU A 14 -13.73 -2.88 -32.02
N LEU A 15 -14.99 -3.27 -31.78
CA LEU A 15 -15.64 -3.15 -30.47
C LEU A 15 -14.99 -4.07 -29.42
N LEU A 16 -14.62 -5.29 -29.80
CA LEU A 16 -13.91 -6.23 -28.92
C LEU A 16 -12.53 -5.68 -28.51
N ILE A 17 -11.78 -5.08 -29.43
CA ILE A 17 -10.48 -4.47 -29.12
C ILE A 17 -10.64 -3.37 -28.05
N PHE A 18 -11.69 -2.54 -28.14
CA PHE A 18 -11.96 -1.50 -27.12
C PHE A 18 -12.32 -2.08 -25.74
N ILE A 19 -13.04 -3.20 -25.68
CA ILE A 19 -13.43 -3.84 -24.40
C ILE A 19 -12.21 -4.49 -23.72
N PHE A 20 -11.24 -5.01 -24.48
CA PHE A 20 -10.02 -5.61 -23.92
C PHE A 20 -8.88 -4.62 -23.65
N SER A 21 -9.00 -3.36 -24.08
CA SER A 21 -7.92 -2.34 -23.92
C SER A 21 -7.84 -1.73 -22.51
N SER A 22 -8.84 -1.95 -21.64
CA SER A 22 -8.97 -1.21 -20.38
C SER A 22 -8.37 -1.89 -19.14
N LYS A 23 -7.60 -2.98 -19.28
CA LYS A 23 -6.98 -3.65 -18.12
C LYS A 23 -5.55 -4.11 -18.33
N VAL A 24 -4.65 -3.18 -18.66
CA VAL A 24 -3.23 -3.37 -18.35
C VAL A 24 -2.64 -2.02 -17.91
N SER A 25 -2.83 -1.70 -16.64
CA SER A 25 -1.97 -0.74 -15.96
C SER A 25 -1.67 -1.28 -14.58
N ALA A 26 -0.75 -2.24 -14.51
CA ALA A 26 0.05 -2.45 -13.31
C ALA A 26 1.02 -1.26 -13.26
N GLN A 27 0.53 -0.09 -12.83
CA GLN A 27 1.40 1.06 -12.64
C GLN A 27 2.00 0.96 -11.24
N GLU A 28 3.13 0.26 -11.17
CA GLU A 28 4.09 0.20 -10.05
C GLU A 28 4.72 1.58 -9.80
N ASN A 29 3.92 2.57 -9.42
CA ASN A 29 4.47 3.81 -8.88
C ASN A 29 4.15 3.82 -7.40
N ASP A 30 5.11 3.40 -6.58
CA ASP A 30 5.07 3.68 -5.15
C ASP A 30 4.98 5.19 -4.97
N VAL A 31 3.83 5.66 -4.51
CA VAL A 31 3.56 7.10 -4.39
C VAL A 31 3.76 7.54 -2.95
N PRO A 32 4.56 8.59 -2.69
CA PRO A 32 4.68 9.14 -1.35
C PRO A 32 3.32 9.72 -0.90
N LEU A 33 2.87 9.32 0.29
CA LEU A 33 1.64 9.82 0.90
C LEU A 33 1.87 11.23 1.43
N PHE A 34 2.68 11.41 2.46
CA PHE A 34 2.85 12.71 3.11
C PHE A 34 4.16 13.38 2.71
N THR A 35 4.16 14.72 2.61
CA THR A 35 5.37 15.50 2.38
C THR A 35 6.26 15.43 3.62
N ASN A 36 7.34 14.65 3.57
CA ASN A 36 8.36 14.66 4.61
C ASN A 36 9.34 15.81 4.38
N ASN A 37 9.67 16.55 5.45
CA ASN A 37 10.64 17.65 5.37
C ASN A 37 12.05 17.20 4.93
N ASN A 38 12.37 15.90 5.08
CA ASN A 38 13.67 15.34 4.70
C ASN A 38 13.72 14.68 3.31
N THR A 39 12.58 14.38 2.66
CA THR A 39 12.57 13.93 1.25
C THR A 39 13.00 15.05 0.29
N LEU A 40 13.00 16.31 0.74
CA LEU A 40 13.58 17.44 0.01
C LEU A 40 15.13 17.40 -0.05
N ARG A 41 15.79 16.55 0.76
CA ARG A 41 17.26 16.49 0.86
C ARG A 41 17.87 15.21 0.29
N SER A 42 17.10 14.14 0.08
CA SER A 42 17.58 12.93 -0.58
C SER A 42 17.23 12.95 -2.06
N THR A 43 18.22 12.71 -2.93
CA THR A 43 17.99 12.47 -4.36
C THR A 43 17.03 11.28 -4.53
N GLU A 44 16.06 11.37 -5.44
CA GLU A 44 15.03 10.35 -5.73
C GLU A 44 15.59 8.91 -5.79
N LYS A 45 16.82 8.74 -6.28
CA LYS A 45 17.52 7.46 -6.39
C LYS A 45 17.81 6.78 -5.04
N ASN A 46 18.02 7.54 -3.96
CA ASN A 46 18.28 6.98 -2.62
C ASN A 46 16.99 6.58 -1.92
N VAL A 47 15.91 7.34 -2.12
CA VAL A 47 14.59 7.06 -1.55
C VAL A 47 14.04 5.73 -2.06
N ASN A 48 14.21 5.46 -3.36
CA ASN A 48 13.78 4.21 -3.96
C ASN A 48 14.51 2.99 -3.35
N LYS A 49 15.82 3.10 -3.08
CA LYS A 49 16.59 2.02 -2.43
C LYS A 49 16.16 1.74 -0.99
N GLU A 50 15.91 2.78 -0.20
CA GLU A 50 15.43 2.61 1.18
C GLU A 50 14.05 1.95 1.21
N LEU A 51 13.14 2.38 0.32
CA LEU A 51 11.83 1.75 0.19
C LEU A 51 11.96 0.27 -0.21
N GLN A 52 12.82 -0.05 -1.18
CA GLN A 52 13.08 -1.43 -1.59
C GLN A 52 13.59 -2.30 -0.43
N TYR A 53 14.50 -1.79 0.40
CA TYR A 53 14.96 -2.49 1.60
C TYR A 53 13.78 -2.81 2.55
N TYR A 54 12.90 -1.84 2.80
CA TYR A 54 11.78 -2.04 3.73
C TYR A 54 10.68 -2.96 3.19
N LEU A 55 10.51 -3.06 1.86
CA LEU A 55 9.45 -3.84 1.21
C LEU A 55 9.87 -5.20 0.67
N TYR A 56 11.04 -5.30 0.04
CA TYR A 56 11.40 -6.44 -0.81
C TYR A 56 12.62 -7.23 -0.32
N ASP A 57 13.51 -6.62 0.47
CA ASP A 57 14.64 -7.37 1.04
C ASP A 57 14.15 -8.46 2.01
N HIS A 58 14.98 -9.47 2.25
CA HIS A 58 14.68 -10.58 3.14
C HIS A 58 14.72 -10.14 4.62
N LEU A 59 13.67 -9.45 5.05
CA LEU A 59 13.43 -9.12 6.45
C LEU A 59 12.58 -10.20 7.11
N LYS A 60 12.97 -10.59 8.32
CA LYS A 60 12.12 -11.39 9.21
C LYS A 60 10.77 -10.71 9.39
N SER A 61 9.70 -11.48 9.29
CA SER A 61 8.36 -10.94 9.12
C SER A 61 7.37 -11.44 10.17
N GLY A 62 6.39 -10.60 10.48
CA GLY A 62 5.21 -10.95 11.26
C GLY A 62 3.94 -10.59 10.49
N VAL A 63 2.83 -11.25 10.83
CA VAL A 63 1.53 -11.06 10.20
C VAL A 63 0.45 -10.95 11.28
N ILE A 64 -0.27 -9.84 11.28
CA ILE A 64 -1.49 -9.66 12.08
C ILE A 64 -2.67 -9.60 11.12
N GLU A 65 -3.67 -10.45 11.34
CA GLU A 65 -4.86 -10.48 10.51
C GLU A 65 -6.11 -10.61 11.38
N ASN A 66 -7.13 -9.81 11.08
CA ASN A 66 -8.35 -9.67 11.87
C ASN A 66 -8.06 -9.47 13.36
N GLY A 67 -7.10 -8.60 13.65
CA GLY A 67 -6.68 -8.20 14.99
C GLY A 67 -5.80 -9.21 15.73
N ASN A 68 -5.48 -10.36 15.14
CA ASN A 68 -4.76 -11.46 15.78
C ASN A 68 -3.41 -11.73 15.13
N LEU A 69 -2.38 -12.04 15.93
CA LEU A 69 -1.09 -12.47 15.41
C LEU A 69 -1.22 -13.86 14.78
N LYS A 70 -1.03 -13.95 13.47
CA LYS A 70 -1.08 -15.20 12.71
C LYS A 70 0.28 -15.89 12.65
N PHE A 71 1.33 -15.08 12.52
CA PHE A 71 2.70 -15.53 12.35
C PHE A 71 3.65 -14.45 12.84
N ALA A 72 4.79 -14.84 13.41
CA ALA A 72 5.90 -13.94 13.71
C ALA A 72 7.21 -14.71 13.77
N ASP A 73 8.17 -14.31 12.94
CA ASP A 73 9.56 -14.66 13.16
C ASP A 73 10.07 -14.04 14.48
N PRO A 74 10.98 -14.70 15.21
CA PRO A 74 11.64 -14.08 16.35
C PRO A 74 12.39 -12.80 15.93
N ASN A 75 12.07 -11.68 16.61
CA ASN A 75 12.59 -10.34 16.33
C ASN A 75 12.35 -9.89 14.88
N PHE A 76 11.12 -10.09 14.39
CA PHE A 76 10.73 -9.62 13.06
C PHE A 76 10.85 -8.09 12.94
N LYS A 77 11.27 -7.65 11.75
CA LYS A 77 11.46 -6.23 11.41
C LYS A 77 10.36 -5.69 10.52
N ARG A 78 9.66 -6.57 9.79
CA ARG A 78 8.57 -6.23 8.88
C ARG A 78 7.26 -6.78 9.41
N LEU A 79 6.25 -5.94 9.54
CA LEU A 79 4.90 -6.33 9.96
C LEU A 79 3.93 -6.18 8.80
N TYR A 80 3.29 -7.27 8.39
CA TYR A 80 2.12 -7.23 7.52
C TYR A 80 0.86 -7.19 8.37
N MET A 81 -0.08 -6.32 8.01
CA MET A 81 -1.37 -6.29 8.68
C MET A 81 -2.50 -5.84 7.76
N ASP A 82 -3.73 -6.26 8.05
CA ASP A 82 -4.92 -5.69 7.42
C ASP A 82 -5.37 -4.40 8.15
N VAL A 83 -6.20 -3.59 7.48
CA VAL A 83 -6.75 -2.36 8.06
C VAL A 83 -7.56 -2.63 9.34
N ALA A 84 -8.28 -3.74 9.41
CA ALA A 84 -9.06 -4.10 10.60
C ALA A 84 -8.18 -4.30 11.85
N SER A 85 -6.93 -4.72 11.66
CA SER A 85 -5.95 -4.97 12.72
C SER A 85 -5.27 -3.72 13.26
N ILE A 86 -5.42 -2.56 12.63
CA ILE A 86 -4.74 -1.33 13.06
C ILE A 86 -5.09 -0.99 14.51
N SER A 87 -6.35 -1.21 14.91
CA SER A 87 -6.82 -0.92 16.27
C SER A 87 -6.21 -1.83 17.35
N SER A 88 -5.73 -3.02 16.99
CA SER A 88 -5.12 -3.96 17.94
C SER A 88 -3.60 -3.85 17.99
N ILE A 89 -2.98 -2.98 17.20
CA ILE A 89 -1.52 -2.88 17.09
C ILE A 89 -0.84 -2.63 18.45
N SER A 90 -1.50 -1.88 19.35
CA SER A 90 -1.01 -1.59 20.70
C SER A 90 -0.94 -2.81 21.62
N ASN A 91 -1.58 -3.92 21.24
CA ASN A 91 -1.61 -5.15 22.03
C ASN A 91 -0.37 -6.03 21.81
N PHE A 92 0.49 -5.67 20.85
CA PHE A 92 1.65 -6.45 20.47
C PHE A 92 2.96 -5.74 20.82
N GLU A 93 3.98 -6.51 21.19
CA GLU A 93 5.33 -5.99 21.37
C GLU A 93 6.03 -5.85 20.02
N LEU A 94 6.15 -4.60 19.54
CA LEU A 94 6.67 -4.29 18.20
C LEU A 94 7.99 -3.51 18.24
N SER A 95 8.77 -3.70 19.31
CA SER A 95 10.01 -2.95 19.55
C SER A 95 11.07 -3.12 18.45
N SER A 96 11.08 -4.27 17.76
CA SER A 96 12.02 -4.54 16.65
C SER A 96 11.51 -4.15 15.27
N VAL A 97 10.24 -3.71 15.16
CA VAL A 97 9.62 -3.43 13.87
C VAL A 97 10.16 -2.13 13.28
N GLU A 98 10.65 -2.23 12.06
CA GLU A 98 11.19 -1.12 11.25
C GLU A 98 10.23 -0.74 10.12
N SER A 99 9.43 -1.68 9.59
CA SER A 99 8.44 -1.41 8.55
C SER A 99 7.08 -2.07 8.81
N ILE A 100 6.02 -1.34 8.48
CA ILE A 100 4.64 -1.84 8.52
C ILE A 100 4.05 -1.76 7.12
N ILE A 101 3.45 -2.86 6.67
CA ILE A 101 2.72 -2.97 5.42
C ILE A 101 1.25 -3.19 5.78
N ILE A 102 0.42 -2.19 5.47
CA ILE A 102 -1.02 -2.19 5.77
C ILE A 102 -1.78 -2.51 4.49
N LYS A 103 -2.49 -3.63 4.49
CA LYS A 103 -3.29 -4.10 3.36
C LYS A 103 -4.69 -3.51 3.37
N VAL A 104 -5.03 -2.83 2.28
CA VAL A 104 -6.38 -2.33 1.98
C VAL A 104 -7.01 -3.27 0.95
N LYS A 105 -7.98 -4.08 1.38
CA LYS A 105 -8.59 -5.14 0.55
C LYS A 105 -9.95 -4.73 -0.01
N SER A 106 -10.58 -3.69 0.55
CA SER A 106 -11.93 -3.26 0.18
C SER A 106 -12.10 -1.75 0.21
N LEU A 107 -13.12 -1.26 -0.49
CA LEU A 107 -13.51 0.16 -0.42
C LEU A 107 -13.93 0.57 0.99
N ASN A 108 -14.42 -0.36 1.81
CA ASN A 108 -14.79 -0.07 3.19
C ASN A 108 -13.57 0.23 4.06
N ASP A 109 -12.43 -0.41 3.78
CA ASP A 109 -11.19 -0.17 4.52
C ASP A 109 -10.73 1.29 4.40
N LEU A 110 -10.95 1.92 3.25
CA LEU A 110 -10.64 3.34 2.99
C LEU A 110 -11.45 4.31 3.86
N ASN A 111 -12.56 3.88 4.46
CA ASN A 111 -13.35 4.69 5.39
C ASN A 111 -12.79 4.66 6.81
N THR A 112 -11.81 3.80 7.09
CA THR A 112 -11.15 3.72 8.40
C THR A 112 -10.42 5.02 8.72
N ARG A 113 -10.60 5.53 9.94
CA ARG A 113 -9.86 6.69 10.44
C ARG A 113 -8.81 6.25 11.45
N VAL A 114 -7.56 6.55 11.14
CA VAL A 114 -6.37 6.24 11.91
C VAL A 114 -5.79 7.54 12.45
N ASN A 115 -5.66 7.63 13.77
CA ASN A 115 -4.89 8.70 14.38
C ASN A 115 -3.41 8.29 14.35
N TYR A 116 -2.67 8.78 13.36
CA TYR A 116 -1.31 8.34 13.05
C TYR A 116 -0.41 8.43 14.29
N SER A 117 -0.34 9.62 14.90
CA SER A 117 0.50 9.88 16.07
C SER A 117 0.18 8.90 17.20
N LYS A 118 -1.11 8.64 17.49
CA LYS A 118 -1.50 7.74 18.57
C LYS A 118 -1.19 6.28 18.22
N THR A 119 -1.59 5.84 17.03
CA THR A 119 -1.51 4.44 16.58
C THR A 119 -0.07 3.94 16.52
N PHE A 120 0.87 4.75 16.02
CA PHE A 120 2.25 4.30 15.78
C PHE A 120 3.27 4.82 16.79
N SER A 121 2.85 5.61 17.80
CA SER A 121 3.75 6.22 18.79
C SER A 121 4.62 5.24 19.58
N SER A 122 4.12 4.03 19.86
CA SER A 122 4.84 3.02 20.65
C SER A 122 5.88 2.24 19.86
N ILE A 123 5.93 2.39 18.53
CA ILE A 123 6.80 1.62 17.63
C ILE A 123 8.05 2.46 17.35
N THR A 124 8.96 2.48 18.32
CA THR A 124 10.11 3.40 18.36
C THR A 124 11.09 3.25 17.19
N ASN A 125 11.19 2.05 16.62
CA ASN A 125 12.09 1.76 15.51
C ASN A 125 11.46 1.91 14.13
N LEU A 126 10.21 2.35 14.05
CA LEU A 126 9.48 2.49 12.78
C LEU A 126 10.17 3.50 11.86
N LYS A 127 10.48 3.05 10.64
CA LYS A 127 11.11 3.83 9.56
C LYS A 127 10.24 3.93 8.32
N CYS A 128 9.34 2.96 8.09
CA CYS A 128 8.48 2.93 6.92
C CYS A 128 7.07 2.45 7.26
N ILE A 129 6.06 3.15 6.74
CA ILE A 129 4.68 2.67 6.64
C ILE A 129 4.32 2.65 5.17
N TYR A 130 3.92 1.48 4.70
CA TYR A 130 3.50 1.27 3.32
C TYR A 130 2.06 0.79 3.29
N ILE A 131 1.24 1.44 2.45
CA ILE A 131 -0.16 1.05 2.24
C ILE A 131 -0.23 0.25 0.95
N ASP A 132 -0.55 -1.03 1.10
CA ASP A 132 -0.67 -2.00 0.02
C ASP A 132 -2.14 -2.11 -0.40
N CYS A 133 -2.50 -1.46 -1.51
CA CYS A 133 -3.89 -1.41 -1.99
C CYS A 133 -4.16 -2.53 -3.00
N GLU A 134 -5.01 -3.48 -2.64
CA GLU A 134 -5.47 -4.57 -3.51
C GLU A 134 -6.72 -4.16 -4.33
N ILE A 135 -7.07 -2.87 -4.29
CA ILE A 135 -8.19 -2.26 -5.01
C ILE A 135 -7.75 -0.98 -5.72
N GLU A 136 -8.50 -0.59 -6.75
CA GLU A 136 -8.31 0.71 -7.40
C GLU A 136 -8.67 1.84 -6.42
N THR A 137 -7.74 2.78 -6.24
CA THR A 137 -7.90 3.91 -5.31
C THR A 137 -7.00 5.08 -5.71
N THR A 138 -7.20 6.21 -5.06
CA THR A 138 -6.40 7.42 -5.23
C THR A 138 -5.58 7.73 -3.99
N LYS A 139 -4.47 8.45 -4.20
CA LYS A 139 -3.65 8.98 -3.10
C LYS A 139 -4.50 9.68 -2.04
N GLN A 140 -5.40 10.57 -2.46
CA GLN A 140 -6.22 11.37 -1.56
C GLN A 140 -7.15 10.49 -0.70
N GLN A 141 -7.69 9.40 -1.25
CA GLN A 141 -8.52 8.46 -0.48
C GLN A 141 -7.69 7.80 0.62
N VAL A 142 -6.48 7.33 0.30
CA VAL A 142 -5.56 6.72 1.27
C VAL A 142 -5.10 7.74 2.32
N GLU A 143 -4.69 8.94 1.91
CA GLU A 143 -4.31 10.01 2.83
C GLU A 143 -5.43 10.35 3.81
N SER A 144 -6.69 10.36 3.34
CA SER A 144 -7.85 10.67 4.20
C SER A 144 -8.01 9.67 5.36
N MET A 145 -7.49 8.44 5.23
CA MET A 145 -7.52 7.46 6.32
C MET A 145 -6.73 7.95 7.53
N PHE A 146 -5.72 8.80 7.35
CA PHE A 146 -4.81 9.21 8.40
C PHE A 146 -5.08 10.65 8.88
N THR A 147 -5.06 10.82 10.19
CA THR A 147 -5.20 12.11 10.87
C THR A 147 -4.03 12.30 11.84
N ASN A 148 -3.74 13.56 12.19
CA ASN A 148 -2.64 13.91 13.11
C ASN A 148 -1.30 13.29 12.69
N VAL A 149 -0.98 13.36 11.39
CA VAL A 149 0.31 12.92 10.85
C VAL A 149 1.36 13.93 11.31
N PRO A 150 2.30 13.57 12.21
CA PRO A 150 3.31 14.51 12.65
C PRO A 150 4.36 14.69 11.55
N SER A 151 5.15 15.77 11.64
CA SER A 151 6.41 15.84 10.89
C SER A 151 7.35 14.76 11.42
N THR A 152 7.55 13.69 10.65
CA THR A 152 8.42 12.57 11.02
C THR A 152 9.42 12.26 9.93
N ASN A 153 10.43 11.46 10.25
CA ASN A 153 11.35 10.87 9.27
C ASN A 153 10.86 9.51 8.76
N ILE A 154 9.61 9.14 9.04
CA ILE A 154 9.04 7.85 8.62
C ILE A 154 8.64 7.98 7.15
N LEU A 155 9.17 7.11 6.30
CA LEU A 155 8.77 6.99 4.91
C LEU A 155 7.31 6.51 4.86
N ASN A 156 6.46 7.27 4.17
CA ASN A 156 5.04 6.96 4.04
C ASN A 156 4.69 6.85 2.56
N TYR A 157 4.35 5.64 2.12
CA TYR A 157 4.11 5.33 0.71
C TYR A 157 2.83 4.52 0.55
N PHE A 158 2.24 4.56 -0.64
CA PHE A 158 1.25 3.58 -1.05
C PHE A 158 1.54 3.08 -2.46
N GLY A 159 1.12 1.86 -2.74
CA GLY A 159 1.12 1.31 -4.09
C GLY A 159 -0.14 0.47 -4.32
N ILE A 160 -0.43 0.25 -5.60
CA ILE A 160 -1.63 -0.47 -6.05
C ILE A 160 -1.18 -1.84 -6.56
N ASN A 161 -1.51 -2.89 -5.81
CA ASN A 161 -1.16 -4.29 -6.07
C ASN A 161 -2.43 -5.13 -6.18
N ILE A 162 -3.24 -4.89 -7.21
CA ILE A 162 -4.49 -5.63 -7.44
C ILE A 162 -4.14 -7.07 -7.86
N PRO A 163 -4.54 -8.10 -7.07
CA PRO A 163 -4.32 -9.49 -7.45
C PRO A 163 -5.04 -9.81 -8.76
N GLN A 164 -4.34 -10.43 -9.72
CA GLN A 164 -4.90 -10.86 -11.01
C GLN A 164 -5.64 -12.19 -10.90
#